data_AF-A0A2I0UXR6-F1
#
_entry.id   AF-A0A2I0UXR6-F1
#
_cell.length_a   1.000
_cell.length_b   1.000
_cell.length_c   1.000
_cell.angle_alpha   90.00
_cell.angle_beta   90.00
_cell.angle_gamma   90.00
#
_symmetry.space_group_name_H-M   'P 1'
#
loop_
_entity.id
_entity.type
_entity.pdbx_description
1 polymer ?
#
loop_
_entity_poly.entity_id
_entity_poly.type
_entity_poly.pdbx_seq_one_letter_code
_entity_poly.pdbx_strand_id
1 'polypeptide(L)' 'MFTIKLEEWNLLKWISKNKKIFLFLIFAVIVIAGVLDIKYEGLFFQLLPTSIQTFLADLF' A
#
# COMPACT_ATOMS: atom_id res chain seq x y z
N MET A 1 -30.81 5.23 -4.92
CA MET A 1 -30.43 5.28 -3.48
C MET A 1 -30.39 3.89 -2.84
N PHE A 2 -31.38 3.01 -3.05
CA PHE A 2 -31.35 1.64 -2.51
C PHE A 2 -30.33 0.69 -3.18
N THR A 3 -30.10 0.84 -4.48
CA THR A 3 -29.16 0.03 -5.27
C THR A 3 -27.70 0.20 -4.84
N ILE A 4 -27.28 1.44 -4.59
CA ILE A 4 -25.91 1.79 -4.12
C ILE A 4 -25.62 1.10 -2.78
N LYS A 5 -26.60 1.13 -1.87
CA LYS A 5 -26.48 0.51 -0.54
C LYS A 5 -26.36 -1.03 -0.62
N LEU A 6 -27.00 -1.64 -1.61
CA LEU A 6 -26.94 -3.10 -1.82
C LEU A 6 -25.58 -3.53 -2.39
N GLU A 7 -24.99 -2.72 -3.27
CA GLU A 7 -23.64 -2.94 -3.82
C GLU A 7 -22.57 -2.81 -2.74
N GLU A 8 -22.63 -1.77 -1.90
CA GLU A 8 -21.71 -1.58 -0.76
C GLU A 8 -21.74 -2.78 0.19
N TRP A 9 -22.94 -3.30 0.50
CA TRP A 9 -23.09 -4.49 1.35
C TRP A 9 -22.50 -5.75 0.73
N ASN A 10 -22.67 -5.95 -0.58
CA ASN A 10 -22.08 -7.09 -1.28
C ASN A 10 -20.55 -7.00 -1.36
N LEU A 11 -20.01 -5.80 -1.56
CA LEU A 11 -18.56 -5.55 -1.54
C LEU A 11 -17.95 -5.83 -0.16
N LEU A 12 -18.56 -5.31 0.92
CA LEU A 12 -18.10 -5.57 2.28
C LEU A 12 -18.15 -7.07 2.63
N LYS A 13 -19.20 -7.76 2.19
CA LYS A 13 -19.34 -9.21 2.38
C LYS A 13 -18.28 -10.00 1.60
N TRP A 14 -17.93 -9.55 0.40
CA TRP A 14 -16.87 -10.14 -0.40
C TRP A 14 -15.47 -9.89 0.21
N ILE A 15 -15.19 -8.68 0.69
CA ILE A 15 -13.95 -8.33 1.40
C ILE A 15 -13.81 -9.17 2.67
N SER A 16 -14.89 -9.31 3.45
CA SER A 16 -14.94 -10.15 4.65
C SER A 16 -14.60 -11.62 4.35
N LYS A 17 -15.17 -12.18 3.28
CA LYS A 17 -14.91 -13.56 2.85
C LYS A 17 -13.47 -13.77 2.36
N ASN A 18 -12.88 -12.76 1.72
CA ASN A 18 -11.54 -12.81 1.12
C ASN A 18 -10.49 -11.99 1.90
N LYS A 19 -10.68 -11.82 3.22
CA LYS A 19 -9.88 -10.91 4.05
C LYS A 19 -8.36 -11.07 3.91
N LYS A 20 -7.89 -12.31 3.73
CA LYS A 20 -6.45 -12.60 3.56
C LYS A 20 -5.90 -12.04 2.26
N ILE A 21 -6.65 -12.20 1.17
CA ILE A 21 -6.30 -11.68 -0.16
C ILE A 21 -6.39 -10.15 -0.17
N PHE A 22 -7.41 -9.59 0.48
CA PHE A 22 -7.54 -8.14 0.60
C PHE A 22 -6.39 -7.52 1.41
N LEU A 23 -6.00 -8.14 2.54
CA LEU A 23 -4.81 -7.72 3.30
C LEU A 23 -3.53 -7.83 2.47
N PHE A 24 -3.37 -8.92 1.71
CA PHE A 24 -2.23 -9.09 0.83
C PHE A 24 -2.18 -8.01 -0.27
N LEU A 25 -3.34 -7.64 -0.84
CA LEU A 25 -3.45 -6.57 -1.82
C LEU A 25 -3.05 -5.22 -1.22
N ILE A 26 -3.57 -4.88 -0.04
CA ILE A 26 -3.19 -3.65 0.68
C ILE A 26 -1.69 -3.64 0.96
N PHE A 27 -1.14 -4.76 1.43
CA PHE A 27 0.29 -4.88 1.70
C PHE A 27 1.12 -4.67 0.43
N ALA A 28 0.72 -5.29 -0.69
CA ALA A 28 1.39 -5.10 -1.98
C ALA A 28 1.35 -3.64 -2.44
N VAL A 29 0.22 -2.94 -2.29
CA VAL A 29 0.09 -1.51 -2.61
C VAL A 29 1.03 -0.66 -1.74
N ILE A 30 1.11 -0.95 -0.44
CA ILE A 30 2.03 -0.25 0.49
C ILE A 30 3.49 -0.50 0.10
N VAL A 31 3.86 -1.74 -0.23
CA VAL A 31 5.22 -2.09 -0.66
C VAL A 31 5.58 -1.35 -1.95
N ILE A 32 4.70 -1.36 -2.94
CA ILE A 32 4.94 -0.65 -4.21
C ILE A 32 5.05 0.85 -3.96
N ALA A 33 4.16 1.44 -3.18
CA ALA A 33 4.22 2.86 -2.84
C ALA A 33 5.51 3.21 -2.08
N GLY A 34 5.93 2.36 -1.13
CA GLY A 34 7.17 2.55 -0.39
C GLY A 34 8.41 2.43 -1.28
N VAL A 35 8.46 1.46 -2.18
CA VAL A 35 9.56 1.32 -3.15
C VAL A 35 9.60 2.50 -4.12
N LEU A 36 8.43 2.97 -4.57
CA LEU A 36 8.32 4.14 -5.43
C LEU A 36 8.82 5.39 -4.71
N ASP A 37 8.42 5.56 -3.45
CA ASP A 37 8.83 6.68 -2.60
C ASP A 37 10.34 6.63 -2.31
N ILE A 38 10.93 5.46 -2.08
CA ILE A 38 12.40 5.28 -1.97
C ILE A 38 13.10 5.69 -3.28
N LYS A 39 12.61 5.20 -4.42
CA LYS A 39 13.26 5.42 -5.71
C LYS A 39 13.24 6.89 -6.15
N TYR A 40 12.21 7.64 -5.77
CA TYR A 40 12.06 9.05 -6.14
C TYR A 40 12.29 10.00 -4.96
N GLU A 41 13.02 9.57 -3.93
CA GLU A 41 13.36 10.37 -2.74
C GLU A 41 12.17 11.08 -2.06
N GLY A 42 11.04 10.38 -2.00
CA GLY A 42 9.79 10.88 -1.44
C GLY A 42 9.75 10.96 0.09
N LEU A 43 8.56 11.22 0.65
CA LEU A 43 8.39 11.62 2.05
C LEU A 43 8.81 10.54 3.05
N PHE A 44 8.53 9.27 2.77
CA PHE A 44 8.98 8.16 3.60
C PHE A 44 10.48 7.90 3.45
N PHE A 45 11.05 8.10 2.26
CA PHE A 45 12.49 8.02 2.07
C PHE A 45 13.23 9.06 2.92
N GLN A 46 12.75 10.30 2.93
CA GLN A 46 13.34 11.39 3.70
C GLN A 46 13.22 11.19 5.23
N LEU A 47 12.21 10.44 5.67
CA LEU A 47 12.03 10.07 7.08
C LEU A 47 12.99 8.96 7.54
N LEU A 48 13.65 8.26 6.62
CA LEU A 48 14.64 7.23 6.98
C LEU A 48 15.91 7.88 7.56
N PRO A 49 16.68 7.16 8.39
CA PRO A 49 18.01 7.59 8.79
C PRO A 49 18.96 7.73 7.60
N THR A 50 19.88 8.69 7.66
CA THR A 50 20.82 9.00 6.56
C THR A 50 21.61 7.76 6.10
N SER A 51 22.02 6.88 7.01
CA SER A 51 22.73 5.64 6.66
C SER A 51 21.92 4.70 5.75
N ILE A 52 20.60 4.64 5.95
CA ILE A 52 19.70 3.81 5.15
C ILE A 52 19.39 4.49 3.83
N GLN A 53 19.21 5.82 3.84
CA GLN A 53 19.03 6.60 2.60
C GLN A 53 20.22 6.40 1.66
N THR A 54 21.45 6.56 2.16
CA THR A 54 22.67 6.39 1.35
C THR A 54 22.80 4.96 0.83
N PHE A 55 22.56 3.95 1.68
CA PHE A 55 22.60 2.55 1.24
C PHE A 55 21.59 2.25 0.13
N LEU A 56 20.38 2.79 0.21
CA LEU A 56 19.34 2.60 -0.80
C LEU A 56 19.63 3.39 -2.09
N ALA A 57 20.15 4.61 -1.98
CA ALA A 57 20.56 5.44 -3.12
C ALA A 57 21.72 4.83 -3.90
N ASP A 58 22.63 4.12 -3.23
CA ASP A 58 23.75 3.41 -3.89
C ASP A 58 23.30 2.11 -4.58
N LEU A 59 22.14 1.55 -4.19
CA LEU A 59 21.64 0.25 -4.64
C LEU A 59 20.71 0.36 -5.87
N PHE A 60 20.13 1.54 -6.12
CA PHE A 60 19.22 1.84 -7.23
C PHE A 60 19.83 2.83 -8.23
#